data_AF-A0A1H7ZG66-F1
#
_entry.id   AF-A0A1H7ZG66-F1
#
_cell.length_a   1.000
_cell.length_b   1.000
_cell.length_c   1.000
_cell.angle_alpha   90.00
_cell.angle_beta   90.00
_cell.angle_gamma   90.00
#
_symmetry.space_group_name_H-M   'P 1'
#
loop_
_entity.id
_entity.type
_entity.pdbx_description
1 polymer ?
#
loop_
_entity_poly.entity_id
_entity_poly.type
_entity_poly.pdbx_seq_one_letter_code
_entity_poly.pdbx_strand_id
1 'polypeptide(L)'
;MIGKNGIDVFVQSIEMTSNQNQIINEISTFYLLKDTYKRNKKECKDFILSQEPPKEYKKQHEIWNQPVESQQFNYVDVTESEKIIEYAEPHNVKSIFGSIDQSNYDGLPF
;
A
#
# COMPACT_ATOMS: atom_id res chain seq x y z
N MET A 1 -0.06 6.32 -0.05
CA MET A 1 -0.92 7.46 -0.47
C MET A 1 -2.26 7.35 0.20
N ILE A 2 -2.84 8.48 0.62
CA ILE A 2 -4.24 8.51 1.02
C ILE A 2 -4.94 9.39 0.00
N GLY A 3 -6.15 9.08 -0.43
CA GLY A 3 -6.92 9.99 -1.25
C GLY A 3 -8.42 9.81 -1.07
N LYS A 4 -9.19 10.79 -1.54
CA LYS A 4 -10.64 10.86 -1.29
C LYS A 4 -11.42 10.90 -2.60
N ASN A 5 -12.30 9.93 -2.80
CA ASN A 5 -13.32 9.94 -3.85
C ASN A 5 -14.68 9.50 -3.30
N GLY A 6 -15.31 10.35 -2.50
CA GLY A 6 -16.53 10.00 -1.75
C GLY A 6 -16.30 9.02 -0.59
N ILE A 7 -15.36 8.09 -0.73
CA ILE A 7 -14.83 7.17 0.29
C ILE A 7 -13.31 7.38 0.44
N ASP A 8 -12.78 7.05 1.63
CA ASP A 8 -11.34 7.17 1.90
C ASP A 8 -10.60 5.99 1.25
N VAL A 9 -9.53 6.29 0.52
CA VAL A 9 -8.68 5.31 -0.15
C VAL A 9 -7.29 5.34 0.48
N PHE A 10 -6.78 4.18 0.87
CA PHE A 10 -5.46 4.01 1.46
C PHE A 10 -4.62 3.06 0.60
N VAL A 11 -3.38 3.45 0.34
CA VAL A 11 -2.40 2.63 -0.36
C VAL A 11 -1.13 2.59 0.48
N GLN A 12 -0.68 1.40 0.85
CA GLN A 12 0.58 1.17 1.53
C GLN A 12 1.50 0.33 0.64
N SER A 13 2.69 0.87 0.37
CA SER A 13 3.76 0.11 -0.27
C SER A 13 4.58 -0.58 0.80
N ILE A 14 4.89 -1.86 0.61
CA ILE A 14 5.69 -2.65 1.55
C ILE A 14 6.88 -3.24 0.82
N GLU A 15 8.09 -2.94 1.30
CA GLU A 15 9.33 -3.50 0.78
C GLU A 15 9.57 -4.89 1.38
N MET A 16 9.27 -5.94 0.61
CA MET A 16 9.33 -7.33 1.06
C MET A 16 10.76 -7.85 1.24
N THR A 17 11.79 -7.11 0.80
CA THR A 17 13.19 -7.44 1.14
C THR A 17 13.65 -6.85 2.48
N SER A 18 12.81 -6.07 3.16
CA SER A 18 13.12 -5.47 4.46
C SER A 18 13.18 -6.50 5.60
N ASN A 19 13.53 -6.02 6.80
CA ASN A 19 13.51 -6.87 7.99
C ASN A 19 12.09 -7.41 8.26
N GLN A 20 11.98 -8.70 8.62
CA GLN A 20 10.71 -9.38 8.89
C GLN A 20 9.83 -8.63 9.90
N ASN A 21 10.41 -8.12 10.98
CA ASN A 21 9.65 -7.39 12.01
C ASN A 21 9.07 -6.10 11.44
N GLN A 22 9.79 -5.43 10.55
CA GLN A 22 9.30 -4.23 9.89
C GLN A 22 8.10 -4.57 8.98
N ILE A 23 8.24 -5.59 8.13
CA ILE A 23 7.17 -6.04 7.23
C ILE A 23 5.91 -6.41 8.04
N ILE A 24 6.07 -7.20 9.11
CA ILE A 24 4.97 -7.61 9.99
C ILE A 24 4.31 -6.39 10.65
N ASN A 25 5.12 -5.44 11.12
CA ASN A 25 4.60 -4.22 11.76
C ASN A 25 3.82 -3.35 10.76
N GLU A 26 4.31 -3.21 9.53
CA GLU A 26 3.64 -2.46 8.47
C GLU A 26 2.28 -3.09 8.11
N ILE A 27 2.24 -4.40 7.88
CA ILE A 27 0.99 -5.15 7.61
C ILE A 27 0.02 -5.03 8.79
N SER A 28 0.50 -5.20 10.03
CA SER A 28 -0.34 -5.13 11.24
C SER A 28 -0.93 -3.74 11.45
N THR A 29 -0.15 -2.69 11.17
CA THR A 29 -0.60 -1.30 11.25
C THR A 29 -1.70 -1.03 10.22
N PHE A 30 -1.52 -1.54 9.00
CA PHE A 30 -2.51 -1.40 7.93
C PHE A 30 -3.81 -2.16 8.25
N TYR A 31 -3.70 -3.36 8.82
CA TYR A 31 -4.85 -4.12 9.32
C TYR A 31 -5.65 -3.33 10.37
N LEU A 32 -4.96 -2.74 11.35
CA LEU A 32 -5.59 -1.96 12.42
C LEU A 32 -6.34 -0.74 11.86
N LEU A 33 -5.78 -0.09 10.85
CA LEU A 33 -6.44 1.02 10.17
C LEU A 33 -7.75 0.57 9.51
N LYS A 34 -7.71 -0.52 8.73
CA LYS A 34 -8.90 -1.10 8.08
C LYS A 34 -9.96 -1.52 9.09
N ASP A 35 -9.56 -2.21 10.16
CA ASP A 35 -10.45 -2.63 11.23
C ASP A 35 -11.10 -1.44 11.94
N THR A 36 -10.36 -0.34 12.11
CA THR A 36 -10.91 0.90 12.68
C THR A 36 -12.00 1.51 11.79
N TYR A 37 -11.82 1.52 10.47
CA TYR A 37 -12.88 1.95 9.53
C TYR A 37 -14.12 1.08 9.63
N LYS A 38 -13.92 -0.25 9.63
CA LYS A 38 -14.99 -1.24 9.79
C LYS A 38 -15.78 -1.04 11.09
N ARG A 39 -15.08 -0.88 12.23
CA ARG A 39 -15.71 -0.63 13.55
C ARG A 39 -16.51 0.68 13.59
N ASN A 40 -16.04 1.71 12.89
CA ASN A 40 -16.74 2.99 12.77
C ASN A 40 -17.83 3.00 11.70
N LYS A 41 -18.11 1.85 11.05
CA LYS A 41 -19.07 1.72 9.94
C LYS A 41 -18.79 2.71 8.81
N LYS A 42 -17.51 3.02 8.58
CA LYS A 42 -17.05 3.85 7.48
C LYS A 42 -16.52 2.95 6.38
N GLU A 43 -16.91 3.26 5.15
CA GLU A 43 -16.35 2.59 3.98
C GLU A 43 -14.97 3.16 3.68
N CYS A 44 -14.04 2.27 3.32
CA CYS A 44 -12.74 2.62 2.78
C CYS A 44 -12.35 1.62 1.70
N LYS A 45 -11.44 2.05 0.82
CA LYS A 45 -10.68 1.13 -0.03
C LYS A 45 -9.24 1.08 0.43
N ASP A 46 -8.69 -0.11 0.49
CA ASP A 46 -7.36 -0.38 1.01
C ASP A 46 -6.58 -1.22 0.00
N PHE A 47 -5.38 -0.77 -0.34
CA PHE A 47 -4.48 -1.47 -1.25
C PHE A 47 -3.11 -1.69 -0.59
N ILE A 48 -2.62 -2.92 -0.67
CA ILE A 48 -1.22 -3.24 -0.37
C ILE A 48 -0.51 -3.38 -1.70
N LEU A 49 0.52 -2.55 -1.90
CA LEU A 49 1.41 -2.62 -3.05
C LEU A 49 2.72 -3.27 -2.60
N SER A 50 3.06 -4.43 -3.15
CA SER A 50 4.36 -5.03 -2.89
C SER A 50 4.75 -5.93 -4.04
N GLN A 51 5.97 -6.46 -4.02
CA GLN A 51 6.43 -7.45 -4.96
C GLN A 51 6.76 -8.73 -4.21
N GLU A 52 6.60 -9.87 -4.88
CA GLU A 52 7.16 -11.13 -4.39
C GLU A 52 8.66 -10.94 -4.10
N PRO A 53 9.14 -11.21 -2.88
CA PRO A 53 10.56 -11.09 -2.58
C PRO A 53 11.37 -12.14 -3.36
N PRO A 54 12.69 -11.95 -3.53
CA PRO A 54 13.53 -12.97 -4.14
C PRO A 54 13.53 -14.29 -3.35
N LYS A 55 13.74 -15.42 -4.05
CA LYS A 55 13.63 -16.78 -3.50
C LYS A 55 14.52 -17.07 -2.29
N GLU A 56 15.60 -16.32 -2.11
CA GLU A 56 16.48 -16.41 -0.94
C GLU A 56 15.79 -15.94 0.36
N TYR A 57 14.76 -15.10 0.27
CA TYR A 57 14.01 -14.56 1.41
C TYR A 57 12.83 -15.45 1.83
N LYS A 58 13.12 -16.72 2.17
CA LYS A 58 12.08 -17.74 2.48
C LYS A 58 11.02 -17.28 3.49
N LYS A 59 11.44 -16.65 4.58
CA LYS A 59 10.50 -16.17 5.62
C LYS A 59 9.66 -14.98 5.15
N GLN A 60 10.22 -14.12 4.32
CA GLN A 60 9.48 -13.01 3.74
C GLN A 60 8.49 -13.50 2.69
N HIS A 61 8.77 -14.59 1.96
CA HIS A 61 7.75 -15.25 1.14
C HIS A 61 6.56 -15.75 1.97
N GLU A 62 6.82 -16.37 3.14
CA GLU A 62 5.75 -16.81 4.04
C GLU A 62 4.89 -15.62 4.50
N ILE A 63 5.51 -14.49 4.81
CA ILE A 63 4.82 -13.26 5.21
C ILE A 63 4.07 -12.64 4.02
N TRP A 64 4.65 -12.64 2.82
CA TRP A 64 4.07 -12.12 1.59
C TRP A 64 2.85 -12.92 1.11
N ASN A 65 2.86 -14.24 1.27
CA ASN A 65 1.71 -15.08 0.92
C ASN A 65 0.45 -14.72 1.71
N GLN A 66 0.59 -14.27 2.97
CA GLN A 66 -0.56 -13.92 3.81
C GLN A 66 -1.47 -12.83 3.20
N PRO A 67 -0.98 -11.62 2.87
CA PRO A 67 -1.81 -10.59 2.24
C PRO A 67 -2.28 -10.98 0.82
N VAL A 68 -1.52 -11.79 0.08
CA VAL A 68 -1.90 -12.26 -1.27
C VAL A 68 -3.06 -13.24 -1.22
N GLU A 69 -3.04 -14.21 -0.30
CA GLU A 69 -4.03 -15.30 -0.23
C GLU A 69 -5.26 -14.94 0.59
N SER A 70 -5.11 -14.13 1.64
CA SER A 70 -6.17 -13.93 2.65
C SER A 70 -7.39 -13.14 2.19
N GLN A 71 -7.34 -12.50 1.02
CA GLN A 71 -8.35 -11.54 0.52
C GLN A 71 -8.68 -10.42 1.53
N GLN A 72 -7.88 -10.28 2.61
CA GLN A 72 -8.09 -9.25 3.63
C GLN A 72 -7.75 -7.86 3.12
N PHE A 73 -6.94 -7.75 2.08
CA PHE A 73 -6.54 -6.51 1.45
C PHE A 73 -6.65 -6.63 -0.06
N ASN A 74 -6.81 -5.51 -0.77
CA ASN A 74 -6.65 -5.51 -2.21
C ASN A 74 -5.15 -5.49 -2.52
N TYR A 75 -4.56 -6.67 -2.66
CA TYR A 75 -3.17 -6.81 -3.06
C TYR A 75 -2.99 -6.37 -4.52
N VAL A 76 -1.93 -5.60 -4.78
CA VAL A 76 -1.49 -5.21 -6.12
C VAL A 76 0.02 -5.46 -6.18
N ASP A 77 0.49 -6.06 -7.28
CA ASP A 77 1.93 -6.18 -7.50
C ASP A 77 2.53 -4.82 -7.91
N VAL A 78 3.73 -4.49 -7.44
CA VAL A 78 4.41 -3.22 -7.79
C VAL A 78 4.57 -3.06 -9.30
N THR A 79 4.79 -4.15 -10.04
CA THR A 79 4.87 -4.15 -11.51
C THR A 79 3.54 -3.80 -12.18
N GLU A 80 2.43 -3.89 -11.44
CA GLU A 80 1.08 -3.51 -11.85
C GLU A 80 0.62 -2.22 -11.18
N SER A 81 1.53 -1.42 -10.61
CA SER A 81 1.21 -0.16 -9.93
C SER A 81 0.45 0.84 -10.82
N GLU A 82 0.59 0.74 -12.14
CA GLU A 82 -0.22 1.48 -13.11
C GLU A 82 -1.74 1.23 -12.93
N LYS A 83 -2.16 0.04 -12.49
CA LYS A 83 -3.58 -0.27 -12.18
C LYS A 83 -4.14 0.59 -11.03
N ILE A 84 -3.29 1.04 -10.10
CA ILE A 84 -3.70 1.94 -9.02
C ILE A 84 -3.93 3.35 -9.58
N ILE A 85 -3.08 3.78 -10.51
CA ILE A 85 -3.22 5.08 -11.20
C ILE A 85 -4.47 5.07 -12.08
N GLU A 86 -4.71 4.00 -12.85
CA GLU A 86 -5.93 3.80 -13.63
C GLU A 86 -7.19 3.74 -12.76
N TYR A 87 -7.10 3.21 -11.54
CA TYR A 87 -8.21 3.31 -10.58
C TYR A 87 -8.39 4.74 -10.06
N ALA A 88 -7.29 5.46 -9.78
CA ALA A 88 -7.29 6.78 -9.15
C ALA A 88 -7.74 7.93 -10.07
N GLU A 89 -7.32 7.92 -11.34
CA GLU A 89 -7.59 8.99 -12.32
C GLU A 89 -9.09 9.20 -12.63
N PRO A 90 -9.84 8.19 -13.08
CA PRO A 90 -11.28 8.35 -13.37
C PRO A 90 -12.09 8.58 -12.08
N HIS A 91 -11.53 8.24 -10.92
CA HIS A 91 -12.13 8.40 -9.62
C HIS A 91 -11.67 9.68 -8.90
N ASN A 92 -10.94 10.62 -9.53
CA ASN A 92 -10.61 11.90 -8.88
C ASN A 92 -9.97 11.76 -7.47
N VAL A 93 -9.24 10.67 -7.23
CA VAL A 93 -8.63 10.37 -5.93
C VAL A 93 -7.51 11.38 -5.71
N LYS A 94 -7.81 12.46 -4.98
CA LYS A 94 -6.81 13.48 -4.63
C LYS A 94 -5.92 12.97 -3.51
N SER A 95 -4.62 12.86 -3.77
CA SER A 95 -3.64 12.54 -2.72
C SER A 95 -3.73 13.58 -1.59
N ILE A 96 -3.92 13.15 -0.34
CA ILE A 96 -3.93 14.04 0.84
C ILE A 96 -2.50 14.34 1.34
N PHE A 97 -1.50 13.63 0.82
CA PHE A 97 -0.10 14.08 0.89
C PHE A 97 0.21 14.80 -0.42
N GLY A 98 0.61 16.06 -0.30
CA GLY A 98 0.75 17.00 -1.41
C GLY A 98 1.42 16.39 -2.63
N SER A 99 0.96 16.81 -3.80
CA SER A 99 1.63 16.65 -5.09
C SER A 99 3.14 16.62 -4.89
N ILE A 100 3.75 15.44 -5.05
CA ILE A 100 5.18 15.35 -5.32
C ILE A 100 5.30 15.89 -6.74
N ASP A 101 5.52 17.19 -6.81
CA ASP A 101 5.94 17.85 -8.03
C ASP A 101 7.32 17.27 -8.38
N GLN A 102 7.38 16.48 -9.45
CA GLN A 102 8.60 15.84 -9.93
C GLN A 102 9.64 16.85 -10.44
N SER A 103 9.37 18.16 -10.35
CA SER A 103 10.30 19.22 -10.75
C SER A 103 11.38 19.57 -9.71
N ASN A 104 11.45 18.90 -8.56
CA ASN A 104 12.31 19.31 -7.43
C ASN A 104 13.36 18.27 -6.99
N TYR A 105 13.93 17.50 -7.93
CA TYR A 105 15.05 16.58 -7.65
C TYR A 105 16.46 17.20 -7.76
N ASP A 106 16.58 18.51 -7.96
CA ASP A 106 17.88 19.18 -8.20
C ASP A 106 18.54 19.78 -6.94
N GLY A 107 18.39 19.17 -5.76
CA GLY A 107 19.29 19.57 -4.67
C GLY A 107 18.99 19.11 -3.27
N LEU A 108 19.28 17.85 -2.94
CA LEU A 108 19.74 17.52 -1.59
C LEU A 108 20.93 16.54 -1.65
N PRO A 109 21.99 16.78 -0.85
CA PRO A 109 23.24 16.04 -0.89
C PRO A 109 23.09 14.67 -0.21
N PHE A 110 23.90 13.71 -0.67
CA PHE A 110 24.07 12.38 -0.10
C PHE A 110 24.36 12.38 1.40
#